data_AF-A0A0U3MAI0-F1
#
_entry.id   AF-A0A0U3MAI0-F1
#
_cell.length_a   1.000
_cell.length_b   1.000
_cell.length_c   1.000
_cell.angle_alpha   90.00
_cell.angle_beta   90.00
_cell.angle_gamma   90.00
#
_symmetry.space_group_name_H-M   'P 1'
#
loop_
_entity.id
_entity.type
_entity.pdbx_description
1 polymer ?
#
loop_
_entity_poly.entity_id
_entity_poly.type
_entity_poly.pdbx_seq_one_letter_code
_entity_poly.pdbx_strand_id
1 'polypeptide(L)'
;MSVLGPGVASAATGPGQTAREQAANEAAGAAGTEAGNPLSSVATAAGVCSDAAQIGTTEYIYRGTEKIASVKQFYSAKCDENYGYVWAWKSFLDQKINFDLTVGVWSYERNALVGRKDVFGTHAQEFWGNAAKTVDECTSGDGTMSIPGDPQPLHTRTSKRC
;
A
#
# COMPACT_ATOMS: atom_id res chain seq x y z
N MET A 1 -12.83 -0.97 -59.98
CA MET A 1 -13.61 -1.37 -58.78
C MET A 1 -12.58 -1.79 -57.72
N SER A 2 -12.22 -0.87 -56.84
CA SER A 2 -12.59 -0.86 -55.40
C SER A 2 -11.69 -1.79 -54.56
N VAL A 3 -10.51 -1.34 -54.09
CA VAL A 3 -10.16 -0.83 -52.74
C VAL A 3 -10.77 -1.60 -51.55
N LEU A 4 -9.91 -2.13 -50.65
CA LEU A 4 -9.84 -1.86 -49.20
C LEU A 4 -9.23 -3.05 -48.42
N GLY A 5 -8.12 -2.79 -47.72
CA GLY A 5 -7.60 -3.67 -46.67
C GLY A 5 -8.30 -3.44 -45.33
N PRO A 6 -8.21 -4.38 -44.37
CA PRO A 6 -8.69 -4.13 -43.02
C PRO A 6 -7.57 -3.53 -42.18
N GLY A 7 -7.67 -2.23 -41.90
CA GLY A 7 -7.10 -1.66 -40.70
C GLY A 7 -7.89 -2.16 -39.49
N VAL A 8 -7.19 -2.52 -38.42
CA VAL A 8 -7.80 -2.61 -37.09
C VAL A 8 -7.50 -1.34 -36.32
N ALA A 9 -8.59 -0.75 -35.83
CA ALA A 9 -8.66 0.57 -35.25
C ALA A 9 -7.86 0.69 -33.97
N SER A 10 -7.12 1.79 -33.85
CA SER A 10 -6.65 2.29 -32.55
C SER A 10 -7.88 2.61 -31.69
N ALA A 11 -8.11 1.83 -30.64
CA ALA A 11 -9.03 2.22 -29.59
C ALA A 11 -8.45 3.43 -28.87
N ALA A 12 -9.19 4.53 -28.88
CA ALA A 12 -8.79 5.83 -28.37
C ALA A 12 -8.42 5.76 -26.89
N THR A 13 -7.13 5.95 -26.61
CA THR A 13 -6.57 6.25 -25.30
C THR A 13 -7.06 7.64 -24.86
N GLY A 14 -7.64 7.71 -23.66
CA GLY A 14 -7.94 8.99 -23.02
C GLY A 14 -6.67 9.85 -22.89
N PRO A 15 -6.79 11.18 -22.84
CA PRO A 15 -5.64 12.07 -22.87
C PRO A 15 -4.87 11.96 -21.55
N GLY A 16 -3.61 11.50 -21.61
CA GLY A 16 -2.63 11.78 -20.56
C GLY A 16 -1.71 10.67 -20.06
N GLN A 17 -1.62 9.49 -20.68
CA GLN A 17 -0.62 8.49 -20.29
C GLN A 17 0.18 7.97 -21.48
N THR A 18 1.50 7.97 -21.35
CA THR A 18 2.47 7.46 -22.32
C THR A 18 2.41 5.94 -22.38
N ALA A 19 2.78 5.35 -23.53
CA ALA A 19 2.87 3.90 -23.70
C ALA A 19 3.85 3.24 -22.69
N ARG A 20 4.82 3.99 -22.18
CA ARG A 20 5.76 3.56 -21.13
C ARG A 20 5.07 3.45 -19.77
N GLU A 21 4.17 4.38 -19.45
CA GLU A 21 3.35 4.34 -18.24
C GLU A 21 2.31 3.21 -18.34
N GLN A 22 1.74 2.99 -19.52
CA GLN A 22 0.81 1.87 -19.75
C GLN A 22 1.51 0.51 -19.62
N ALA A 23 2.70 0.34 -20.18
CA ALA A 23 3.50 -0.88 -20.01
C ALA A 23 3.99 -1.07 -18.56
N ALA A 24 4.29 0.02 -17.84
CA ALA A 24 4.61 -0.04 -16.41
C ALA A 24 3.38 -0.42 -15.56
N ASN A 25 2.18 0.04 -15.94
CA ASN A 25 0.91 -0.31 -15.31
C ASN A 25 0.50 -1.77 -15.61
N GLU A 26 0.79 -2.28 -16.82
CA GLU A 26 0.56 -3.68 -17.20
C GLU A 26 1.56 -4.64 -16.52
N ALA A 27 2.82 -4.23 -16.35
CA ALA A 27 3.82 -4.96 -15.56
C ALA A 27 3.50 -4.97 -14.05
N ALA A 28 2.83 -3.94 -13.56
CA ALA A 28 2.23 -3.85 -12.22
C ALA A 28 1.06 -4.83 -11.97
N GLY A 29 0.61 -5.52 -13.02
CA GLY A 29 -0.38 -6.61 -12.95
C GLY A 29 0.15 -7.93 -12.38
N ALA A 30 1.41 -8.03 -11.97
CA ALA A 30 1.96 -9.24 -11.35
C ALA A 30 2.71 -8.90 -10.04
N ALA A 31 2.11 -9.27 -8.91
CA ALA A 31 2.62 -9.08 -7.55
C ALA A 31 2.65 -7.63 -7.04
N GLY A 32 2.65 -7.51 -5.71
CA GLY A 32 2.64 -6.24 -5.02
C GLY A 32 3.83 -5.32 -5.32
N THR A 33 3.75 -4.04 -4.95
CA THR A 33 4.81 -3.05 -5.22
C THR A 33 5.23 -2.30 -3.97
N GLU A 34 6.53 -2.03 -3.78
CA GLU A 34 7.00 -1.18 -2.66
C GLU A 34 6.34 0.20 -2.67
N ALA A 35 6.10 0.75 -3.86
CA ALA A 35 5.47 2.05 -4.05
C ALA A 35 4.03 2.07 -3.54
N GLY A 36 3.31 0.96 -3.62
CA GLY A 36 1.89 0.84 -3.26
C GLY A 36 0.96 1.18 -4.44
N ASN A 37 -0.05 2.01 -4.16
CA ASN A 37 -1.07 2.43 -5.12
C ASN A 37 -0.53 3.51 -6.09
N PRO A 38 -0.99 3.61 -7.36
CA PRO A 38 -2.03 2.81 -8.05
C PRO A 38 -1.54 1.51 -8.69
N LEU A 39 -0.27 1.19 -8.53
CA LEU A 39 0.40 0.13 -9.29
C LEU A 39 0.23 -1.26 -8.66
N SER A 40 -0.55 -1.38 -7.59
CA SER A 40 -0.67 -2.64 -6.85
C SER A 40 -2.01 -3.31 -7.09
N SER A 41 -1.97 -4.53 -7.63
CA SER A 41 -3.13 -5.42 -7.66
C SER A 41 -3.63 -5.80 -6.25
N VAL A 42 -2.74 -5.78 -5.24
CA VAL A 42 -3.09 -5.98 -3.83
C VAL A 42 -3.88 -4.80 -3.28
N ALA A 43 -3.54 -3.57 -3.68
CA ALA A 43 -4.31 -2.36 -3.33
C ALA A 43 -5.74 -2.45 -3.88
N THR A 44 -5.87 -2.84 -5.15
CA THR A 44 -7.19 -3.02 -5.78
C THR A 44 -8.01 -4.10 -5.05
N ALA A 45 -7.40 -5.24 -4.73
CA ALA A 45 -8.07 -6.31 -3.98
C ALA A 45 -8.46 -5.91 -2.55
N ALA A 46 -7.72 -4.97 -1.94
CA ALA A 46 -8.04 -4.40 -0.64
C ALA A 46 -9.10 -3.30 -0.68
N GLY A 47 -9.62 -2.94 -1.86
CA GLY A 47 -10.61 -1.87 -2.03
C GLY A 47 -10.02 -0.46 -1.89
N VAL A 48 -8.70 -0.31 -2.03
CA VAL A 48 -8.05 1.01 -2.04
C VAL A 48 -8.45 1.74 -3.30
N CYS A 49 -8.87 3.00 -3.14
CA CYS A 49 -9.29 3.80 -4.27
C CYS A 49 -8.13 4.10 -5.22
N SER A 50 -8.40 4.06 -6.53
CA SER A 50 -7.36 4.16 -7.55
C SER A 50 -6.59 5.48 -7.54
N ASP A 51 -7.18 6.55 -6.98
CA ASP A 51 -6.55 7.86 -6.81
C ASP A 51 -5.83 8.02 -5.46
N ALA A 52 -5.87 7.00 -4.58
CA ALA A 52 -5.20 7.08 -3.30
C ALA A 52 -3.68 7.28 -3.50
N ALA A 53 -3.16 8.40 -3.05
CA ALA A 53 -1.75 8.75 -3.18
C ALA A 53 -1.07 8.79 -1.82
N GLN A 54 0.22 8.47 -1.78
CA GLN A 54 0.98 8.53 -0.53
C GLN A 54 0.98 9.96 0.01
N ILE A 55 0.77 10.09 1.32
CA ILE A 55 0.92 11.32 2.09
C ILE A 55 1.88 11.10 3.25
N GLY A 56 2.49 12.19 3.73
CA GLY A 56 3.46 12.12 4.83
C GLY A 56 4.78 11.43 4.47
N THR A 57 5.51 11.00 5.49
CA THR A 57 6.80 10.31 5.34
C THR A 57 6.61 8.81 5.15
N THR A 58 7.59 8.17 4.51
CA THR A 58 7.77 6.72 4.64
C THR A 58 8.59 6.48 5.90
N GLU A 59 8.08 5.66 6.82
CA GLU A 59 8.81 5.22 8.00
C GLU A 59 9.14 3.74 7.90
N TYR A 60 9.98 3.24 8.80
CA TYR A 60 10.52 1.89 8.72
C TYR A 60 10.40 1.15 10.04
N ILE A 61 10.09 -0.14 9.96
CA ILE A 61 10.19 -1.07 11.09
C ILE A 61 11.56 -1.72 11.04
N TYR A 62 12.27 -1.69 12.16
CA TYR A 62 13.59 -2.27 12.31
C TYR A 62 13.60 -3.45 13.27
N ARG A 63 14.33 -4.51 12.91
CA ARG A 63 14.71 -5.60 13.82
C ARG A 63 16.21 -5.48 14.09
N GLY A 64 16.55 -4.95 15.26
CA GLY A 64 17.93 -4.49 15.51
C GLY A 64 18.29 -3.33 14.57
N THR A 65 19.32 -3.50 13.75
CA THR A 65 19.72 -2.51 12.72
C THR A 65 19.17 -2.82 11.33
N GLU A 66 18.51 -3.97 11.14
CA GLU A 66 17.95 -4.36 9.85
C GLU A 66 16.59 -3.69 9.64
N LYS A 67 16.43 -3.04 8.48
CA LYS A 67 15.13 -2.57 8.01
C LYS A 67 14.32 -3.75 7.48
N ILE A 68 13.24 -4.10 8.15
CA ILE A 68 12.41 -5.28 7.82
C ILE A 68 11.09 -4.93 7.13
N ALA A 69 10.55 -3.73 7.36
CA ALA A 69 9.39 -3.23 6.63
C ALA A 69 9.44 -1.71 6.44
N SER A 70 8.70 -1.20 5.44
CA SER A 70 8.31 0.21 5.36
C SER A 70 6.82 0.39 5.65
N VAL A 71 6.48 1.51 6.27
CA VAL A 71 5.11 1.93 6.61
C VAL A 71 4.84 3.25 5.91
N LYS A 72 3.67 3.35 5.29
CA LYS A 72 3.21 4.55 4.57
C LYS A 72 1.74 4.82 4.90
N GLN A 73 1.31 6.04 4.62
CA GLN A 73 -0.09 6.43 4.61
C GLN A 73 -0.49 6.86 3.21
N PHE A 74 -1.71 6.49 2.80
CA PHE A 74 -2.31 6.93 1.55
C PHE A 74 -3.63 7.64 1.81
N TYR A 75 -3.98 8.59 0.95
CA TYR A 75 -5.23 9.33 0.99
C TYR A 75 -5.86 9.40 -0.40
N SER A 76 -7.17 9.15 -0.49
CA SER A 76 -7.98 9.33 -1.70
C SER A 76 -8.94 10.50 -1.51
N ALA A 77 -8.87 11.48 -2.41
CA ALA A 77 -9.81 12.58 -2.44
C ALA A 77 -11.17 12.19 -3.01
N LYS A 78 -11.23 11.16 -3.86
CA LYS A 78 -12.49 10.67 -4.43
C LYS A 78 -13.32 9.86 -3.45
N CYS A 79 -12.65 9.05 -2.63
CA CYS A 79 -13.32 8.19 -1.66
C CYS A 79 -13.44 8.82 -0.28
N ASP A 80 -12.71 9.92 -0.05
CA ASP A 80 -12.69 10.63 1.23
C ASP A 80 -12.22 9.73 2.37
N GLU A 81 -11.13 9.01 2.10
CA GLU A 81 -10.62 7.92 2.96
C GLU A 81 -9.09 7.90 3.01
N ASN A 82 -8.58 7.54 4.19
CA ASN A 82 -7.18 7.23 4.42
C ASN A 82 -6.95 5.71 4.47
N TYR A 83 -5.73 5.28 4.13
CA TYR A 83 -5.31 3.88 4.16
C TYR A 83 -3.91 3.75 4.77
N GLY A 84 -3.76 2.75 5.63
CA GLY A 84 -2.44 2.30 6.10
C GLY A 84 -1.81 1.33 5.12
N TYR A 85 -0.49 1.38 5.00
CA TYR A 85 0.25 0.53 4.08
C TYR A 85 1.52 0.00 4.72
N VAL A 86 1.79 -1.30 4.54
CA VAL A 86 3.05 -1.94 4.93
C VAL A 86 3.64 -2.74 3.78
N TRP A 87 4.95 -2.57 3.56
CA TRP A 87 5.75 -3.38 2.66
C TRP A 87 6.85 -4.10 3.44
N ALA A 88 6.81 -5.43 3.47
CA ALA A 88 7.87 -6.26 4.04
C ALA A 88 9.05 -6.35 3.06
N TRP A 89 10.26 -6.07 3.53
CA TRP A 89 11.44 -6.12 2.68
C TRP A 89 11.80 -7.56 2.32
N LYS A 90 12.21 -7.76 1.07
CA LYS A 90 12.64 -9.08 0.59
C LYS A 90 13.75 -9.69 1.45
N SER A 91 14.69 -8.88 1.95
CA SER A 91 15.76 -9.35 2.84
C SER A 91 15.24 -10.02 4.11
N PHE A 92 14.14 -9.50 4.67
CA PHE A 92 13.47 -10.10 5.81
C PHE A 92 12.70 -11.38 5.42
N LEU A 93 11.95 -11.34 4.31
CA LEU A 93 11.21 -12.52 3.81
C LEU A 93 12.15 -13.68 3.42
N ASP A 94 13.36 -13.39 2.96
CA ASP A 94 14.33 -14.43 2.63
C ASP A 94 14.82 -15.20 3.87
N GLN A 95 14.58 -14.69 5.09
CA GLN A 95 14.82 -15.42 6.36
C GLN A 95 13.82 -16.55 6.61
N LYS A 96 12.74 -16.65 5.80
CA LYS A 96 11.71 -17.71 5.90
C LYS A 96 11.00 -17.78 7.25
N ILE A 97 10.83 -16.62 7.88
CA ILE A 97 10.08 -16.45 9.12
C ILE A 97 8.66 -16.02 8.76
N ASN A 98 7.66 -16.70 9.33
CA ASN A 98 6.28 -16.24 9.30
C ASN A 98 6.05 -15.24 10.44
N PHE A 99 5.22 -14.23 10.22
CA PHE A 99 4.95 -13.18 11.18
C PHE A 99 3.47 -12.80 11.19
N ASP A 100 3.04 -12.14 12.26
CA ASP A 100 1.74 -11.48 12.32
C ASP A 100 1.93 -9.99 12.02
N LEU A 101 0.94 -9.39 11.36
CA LEU A 101 0.94 -7.98 11.00
C LEU A 101 -0.40 -7.34 11.37
N THR A 102 -0.32 -6.16 11.97
CA THR A 102 -1.41 -5.19 12.01
C THR A 102 -1.05 -3.97 11.17
N VAL A 103 -1.97 -3.49 10.34
CA VAL A 103 -1.82 -2.25 9.56
C VAL A 103 -3.10 -1.42 9.65
N GLY A 104 -2.96 -0.09 9.70
CA GLY A 104 -4.10 0.83 9.68
C GLY A 104 -3.66 2.29 9.69
N VAL A 105 -4.59 3.16 10.07
CA VAL A 105 -4.37 4.60 10.23
C VAL A 105 -4.59 4.95 11.69
N TRP A 106 -3.58 5.50 12.34
CA TRP A 106 -3.69 6.04 13.69
C TRP A 106 -4.39 7.40 13.63
N SER A 107 -5.55 7.52 14.28
CA SER A 107 -6.26 8.79 14.48
C SER A 107 -5.87 9.38 15.83
N TYR A 108 -5.40 10.63 15.83
CA TYR A 108 -5.00 11.32 17.05
C TYR A 108 -6.21 11.83 17.84
N GLU A 109 -7.30 12.13 17.15
CA GLU A 109 -8.56 12.64 17.70
C GLU A 109 -9.35 11.51 18.38
N ARG A 110 -9.32 10.32 17.79
CA ARG A 110 -9.95 9.11 18.36
C ARG A 110 -9.05 8.36 19.33
N ASN A 111 -7.75 8.69 19.35
CA ASN A 111 -6.71 7.95 20.08
C ASN A 111 -6.78 6.43 19.80
N ALA A 112 -6.96 6.07 18.53
CA ALA A 112 -7.24 4.70 18.11
C ALA A 112 -6.70 4.40 16.71
N LEU A 113 -6.42 3.11 16.47
CA LEU A 113 -6.12 2.59 15.14
C LEU A 113 -7.43 2.32 14.38
N VAL A 114 -7.69 3.08 13.33
CA VAL A 114 -8.84 2.95 12.44
C VAL A 114 -8.41 2.33 11.11
N GLY A 115 -9.37 1.82 10.32
CA GLY A 115 -9.03 1.07 9.12
C GLY A 115 -8.13 -0.15 9.40
N ARG A 116 -8.18 -0.66 10.64
CA ARG A 116 -7.32 -1.73 11.12
C ARG A 116 -7.56 -3.00 10.31
N LYS A 117 -6.48 -3.65 9.90
CA LYS A 117 -6.46 -5.01 9.35
C LYS A 117 -5.39 -5.83 10.06
N ASP A 118 -5.77 -7.02 10.50
CA ASP A 118 -4.88 -8.01 11.11
C ASP A 118 -4.66 -9.18 10.15
N VAL A 119 -3.41 -9.62 10.05
CA VAL A 119 -2.98 -10.76 9.22
C VAL A 119 -2.08 -11.64 10.06
N PHE A 120 -2.40 -12.93 10.16
CA PHE A 120 -1.69 -13.85 11.04
C PHE A 120 -0.88 -14.88 10.25
N GLY A 121 0.28 -15.27 10.76
CA GLY A 121 1.14 -16.34 10.23
C GLY A 121 1.54 -16.16 8.77
N THR A 122 1.70 -14.92 8.31
CA THR A 122 1.92 -14.60 6.90
C THR A 122 3.40 -14.58 6.53
N HIS A 123 3.63 -14.70 5.22
CA HIS A 123 4.92 -14.48 4.57
C HIS A 123 4.77 -13.59 3.32
N ALA A 124 3.63 -12.87 3.21
CA ALA A 124 3.36 -11.98 2.10
C ALA A 124 4.20 -10.70 2.19
N GLN A 125 4.32 -10.02 1.05
CA GLN A 125 5.18 -8.85 0.93
C GLN A 125 4.43 -7.52 1.12
N GLU A 126 3.16 -7.45 0.73
CA GLU A 126 2.39 -6.21 0.71
C GLU A 126 1.10 -6.33 1.50
N PHE A 127 0.79 -5.27 2.25
CA PHE A 127 -0.38 -5.22 3.11
C PHE A 127 -1.00 -3.83 3.11
N TRP A 128 -2.33 -3.83 3.01
CA TRP A 128 -3.16 -2.63 3.10
C TRP A 128 -4.11 -2.74 4.28
N GLY A 129 -4.27 -1.64 5.02
CA GLY A 129 -5.37 -1.46 5.93
C GLY A 129 -6.70 -1.36 5.20
N ASN A 130 -7.79 -1.47 5.95
CA ASN A 130 -9.12 -1.12 5.46
C ASN A 130 -9.25 0.41 5.32
N ALA A 131 -10.26 0.85 4.59
CA ALA A 131 -10.64 2.26 4.52
C ALA A 131 -10.85 2.90 5.90
N ALA A 132 -10.25 4.07 6.12
CA ALA A 132 -10.45 4.89 7.32
C ALA A 132 -11.07 6.25 6.96
N LYS A 133 -12.31 6.46 7.41
CA LYS A 133 -13.02 7.75 7.28
C LYS A 133 -12.55 8.72 8.37
N THR A 134 -11.42 9.36 8.11
CA THR A 134 -10.67 10.23 9.04
C THR A 134 -9.98 11.39 8.32
N VAL A 135 -10.61 11.92 7.28
CA VAL A 135 -10.02 12.98 6.42
C VAL A 135 -9.98 14.33 7.11
N ASP A 136 -10.86 14.52 8.10
CA ASP A 136 -11.01 15.68 8.96
C ASP A 136 -10.23 15.55 10.27
N GLU A 137 -9.44 14.48 10.39
CA GLU A 137 -8.67 14.13 11.58
C GLU A 137 -7.18 14.18 11.26
N CYS A 138 -6.39 14.53 12.27
CA CYS A 138 -4.98 14.32 12.16
C CYS A 138 -4.65 12.84 12.23
N THR A 139 -3.85 12.34 11.28
CA THR A 139 -3.61 10.91 11.12
C THR A 139 -2.16 10.57 10.82
N SER A 140 -1.79 9.33 11.09
CA SER A 140 -0.53 8.70 10.66
C SER A 140 -0.81 7.28 10.17
N GLY A 141 -0.09 6.81 9.14
CA GLY A 141 -0.04 5.39 8.82
C GLY A 141 0.66 4.63 9.95
N ASP A 142 0.14 3.47 10.32
CA ASP A 142 0.64 2.63 11.41
C ASP A 142 0.80 1.19 10.94
N GLY A 143 1.95 0.61 11.29
CA GLY A 143 2.27 -0.79 11.04
C GLY A 143 2.93 -1.41 12.26
N THR A 144 2.45 -2.60 12.64
CA THR A 144 2.99 -3.41 13.73
C THR A 144 3.24 -4.83 13.24
N MET A 145 4.42 -5.37 13.54
CA MET A 145 4.84 -6.73 13.22
C MET A 145 5.15 -7.50 14.50
N SER A 146 4.53 -8.67 14.66
CA SER A 146 4.89 -9.63 15.71
C SER A 146 5.63 -10.80 15.10
N ILE A 147 6.88 -11.00 15.49
CA ILE A 147 7.77 -12.00 14.92
C ILE A 147 8.06 -13.06 16.00
N PRO A 148 7.89 -14.36 15.72
CA PRO A 148 8.22 -15.41 16.67
C PRO A 148 9.66 -15.30 17.19
N GLY A 149 9.80 -15.34 18.52
CA GLY A 149 11.09 -15.22 19.21
C GLY A 149 11.50 -13.79 19.58
N ASP A 150 10.82 -12.77 19.05
CA ASP A 150 11.06 -11.39 19.49
C ASP A 150 10.30 -11.10 20.80
N PRO A 151 10.89 -10.36 21.75
CA PRO A 151 10.29 -10.17 23.07
C PRO A 151 9.06 -9.28 23.05
N GLN A 152 8.91 -8.40 22.06
CA GLN A 152 7.80 -7.45 21.90
C GLN A 152 7.52 -7.21 20.40
N PRO A 153 6.30 -6.82 20.02
CA PRO A 153 5.99 -6.38 18.66
C PRO A 153 6.82 -5.17 18.24
N LEU A 154 7.28 -5.16 17.01
CA LEU A 154 7.99 -4.06 16.38
C LEU A 154 6.98 -3.18 15.65
N HIS A 155 7.05 -1.87 15.81
CA HIS A 155 6.08 -0.96 15.21
C HIS A 155 6.69 0.38 14.84
N THR A 156 6.04 1.09 13.93
CA THR A 156 6.33 2.49 13.64
C THR A 156 5.08 3.21 13.14
N ARG A 157 5.12 4.54 13.15
CA ARG A 157 4.08 5.40 12.59
C ARG A 157 4.70 6.45 11.68
N THR A 158 4.04 6.76 10.58
CA THR A 158 4.44 7.86 9.70
C THR A 158 4.31 9.23 10.37
N SER A 159 4.88 10.27 9.75
CA SER A 159 4.64 11.64 10.18
C SER A 159 3.15 11.96 10.26
N LYS A 160 2.77 12.74 11.28
CA LYS A 160 1.40 13.20 11.51
C LYS A 160 0.96 14.13 10.37
N ARG A 161 -0.23 13.89 9.83
CA ARG A 161 -0.86 14.66 8.76
C ARG A 161 -2.18 15.25 9.24
N CYS A 162 -2.28 16.56 9.11
CA CYS A 162 -3.48 17.39 9.17
C CYS A 162 -3.35 18.37 7.96
#